data_AF-A0A086YNX1-F1
#
_entry.id   AF-A0A086YNX1-F1
#
_cell.length_a   1.000
_cell.length_b   1.000
_cell.length_c   1.000
_cell.angle_alpha   90.00
_cell.angle_beta   90.00
_cell.angle_gamma   90.00
#
_symmetry.space_group_name_H-M   'P 1'
#
loop_
_entity.id
_entity.type
_entity.pdbx_description
1 polymer ?
#
loop_
_entity_poly.entity_id
_entity_poly.type
_entity_poly.pdbx_seq_one_letter_code
_entity_poly.pdbx_strand_id
1 'polypeptide(L)'
;MEQSKFENRNLRLFFLLAFGISWIVWIPAALASHGLLSLQLSPVFTGLLGAFGPSLAAVILTGVFQGKAGLSSLIGRMLMWRVGIQWYVFVLLWPAVLSLMTSAISILFGGPTPDFANPPILRIYPLPSEAFAVGLLPLLPFVFLQQMFISSPMGEEIGWRGYALPGLQKTRSALSASVILGIVLNRLQWEYGKQIVSYIK
;
A
#
# COMPACT_ATOMS: atom_id res chain seq x y z
N MET A 1 -29.20 7.93 14.93
CA MET A 1 -28.80 6.57 15.35
C MET A 1 -28.80 5.56 14.19
N GLU A 2 -29.74 5.67 13.25
CA GLU A 2 -29.87 4.73 12.12
C GLU A 2 -28.79 4.89 11.04
N GLN A 3 -28.43 6.15 10.72
CA GLN A 3 -27.34 6.46 9.79
C GLN A 3 -25.99 5.91 10.27
N SER A 4 -25.65 6.02 11.56
CA SER A 4 -24.39 5.46 12.05
C SER A 4 -24.38 3.93 12.05
N LYS A 5 -25.53 3.26 12.25
CA LYS A 5 -25.64 1.80 12.10
C LYS A 5 -25.40 1.38 10.64
N PHE A 6 -25.94 2.13 9.68
CA PHE A 6 -25.73 1.89 8.25
C PHE A 6 -24.26 2.04 7.85
N GLU A 7 -23.61 3.13 8.26
CA GLU A 7 -22.19 3.38 7.96
C GLU A 7 -21.28 2.31 8.58
N ASN A 8 -21.54 1.93 9.83
CA ASN A 8 -20.79 0.87 10.50
C ASN A 8 -20.96 -0.49 9.81
N ARG A 9 -22.16 -0.80 9.30
CA ARG A 9 -22.41 -2.02 8.54
C ARG A 9 -21.62 -2.02 7.24
N ASN A 10 -21.64 -0.91 6.50
CA ASN A 10 -20.93 -0.78 5.23
C ASN A 10 -19.41 -0.87 5.40
N LEU A 11 -18.87 -0.32 6.49
CA LEU A 11 -17.45 -0.46 6.83
C LEU A 11 -17.09 -1.92 7.16
N ARG A 12 -17.92 -2.63 7.92
CA ARG A 12 -17.69 -4.07 8.18
C ARG A 12 -17.71 -4.89 6.90
N LEU A 13 -18.71 -4.66 6.04
CA LEU A 13 -18.79 -5.32 4.74
C LEU A 13 -17.57 -5.01 3.88
N PHE A 14 -17.09 -3.76 3.91
CA PHE A 14 -15.89 -3.35 3.21
C PHE A 14 -14.67 -4.13 3.69
N PHE A 15 -14.42 -4.19 4.99
CA PHE A 15 -13.28 -4.96 5.50
C PHE A 15 -13.42 -6.44 5.14
N LEU A 16 -14.58 -7.07 5.37
CA LEU A 16 -14.79 -8.47 5.04
C LEU A 16 -14.51 -8.79 3.56
N LEU A 17 -15.00 -7.93 2.64
CA LEU A 17 -14.73 -8.09 1.22
C LEU A 17 -13.26 -7.83 0.87
N ALA A 18 -12.66 -6.76 1.41
CA ALA A 18 -11.27 -6.41 1.16
C ALA A 18 -10.33 -7.56 1.56
N PHE A 19 -10.47 -8.05 2.80
CA PHE A 19 -9.72 -9.19 3.31
C PHE A 19 -10.03 -10.47 2.52
N GLY A 20 -11.31 -10.75 2.26
CA GLY A 20 -11.72 -11.95 1.53
C GLY A 20 -11.12 -12.01 0.12
N ILE A 21 -11.16 -10.91 -0.62
CA ILE A 21 -10.59 -10.83 -1.97
C ILE A 21 -9.06 -11.01 -1.92
N SER A 22 -8.37 -10.29 -1.03
CA SER A 22 -6.92 -10.42 -0.89
C SER A 22 -6.50 -11.84 -0.50
N TRP A 23 -7.22 -12.47 0.43
CA TRP A 23 -6.90 -13.82 0.92
C TRP A 23 -7.21 -14.93 -0.08
N ILE A 24 -8.23 -14.78 -0.93
CA ILE A 24 -8.48 -15.72 -2.03
C ILE A 24 -7.27 -15.81 -2.98
N VAL A 25 -6.49 -14.72 -3.11
CA VAL A 25 -5.26 -14.71 -3.91
C VAL A 25 -4.05 -15.16 -3.09
N TRP A 26 -3.86 -14.61 -1.89
CA TRP A 26 -2.64 -14.82 -1.12
C TRP A 26 -2.58 -16.16 -0.37
N ILE A 27 -3.70 -16.75 0.04
CA ILE A 27 -3.68 -18.06 0.71
C ILE A 27 -3.22 -19.17 -0.25
N PRO A 28 -3.78 -19.31 -1.47
CA PRO A 28 -3.26 -20.30 -2.43
C PRO A 28 -1.80 -20.05 -2.81
N ALA A 29 -1.39 -18.77 -2.94
CA ALA A 29 0.00 -18.41 -3.18
C ALA A 29 0.92 -18.88 -2.04
N ALA A 30 0.51 -18.71 -0.79
CA ALA A 30 1.21 -19.22 0.39
C ALA A 30 1.35 -20.75 0.38
N LEU A 31 0.23 -21.44 0.12
CA LEU A 31 0.22 -22.90 0.15
C LEU A 31 1.09 -23.47 -0.98
N ALA A 32 1.06 -22.84 -2.16
CA ALA A 32 1.95 -23.15 -3.26
C ALA A 32 3.44 -22.91 -2.90
N SER A 33 3.75 -21.80 -2.23
CA SER A 33 5.14 -21.49 -1.83
C SER A 33 5.73 -22.47 -0.83
N HIS A 34 4.86 -23.10 -0.02
CA HIS A 34 5.25 -24.16 0.92
C HIS A 34 5.17 -25.58 0.34
N GLY A 35 4.89 -25.73 -0.96
CA GLY A 35 4.81 -27.04 -1.63
C GLY A 35 3.55 -27.85 -1.29
N LEU A 36 2.55 -27.24 -0.65
CA LEU A 36 1.26 -27.88 -0.32
C LEU A 36 0.30 -27.89 -1.52
N LEU A 37 0.55 -27.06 -2.53
CA LEU A 37 -0.18 -27.07 -3.80
C LEU A 37 0.81 -27.22 -4.96
N SER A 38 0.47 -28.05 -5.93
CA SER A 38 1.26 -28.26 -7.16
C SER A 38 1.13 -27.11 -8.17
N LEU A 39 0.72 -25.92 -7.74
CA LEU A 39 0.51 -24.74 -8.57
C LEU A 39 1.74 -23.86 -8.56
N GLN A 40 2.23 -23.47 -9.74
CA GLN A 40 3.28 -22.46 -9.86
C GLN A 40 2.63 -21.09 -10.03
N LEU A 41 2.57 -20.33 -8.94
CA LEU A 41 2.01 -18.98 -8.94
C LEU A 41 3.15 -17.95 -8.93
N SER A 42 3.09 -16.98 -9.86
CA SER A 42 4.07 -15.90 -9.91
C SER A 42 3.91 -14.97 -8.69
N PRO A 43 4.97 -14.74 -7.89
CA PRO A 43 4.91 -13.86 -6.72
C PRO A 43 4.53 -12.41 -7.05
N VAL A 44 4.94 -11.94 -8.24
CA VAL A 44 4.64 -10.58 -8.71
C VAL A 44 3.15 -10.45 -8.99
N PHE A 45 2.57 -11.38 -9.75
CA PHE A 45 1.15 -11.34 -10.10
C PHE A 45 0.25 -11.57 -8.89
N THR A 46 0.60 -12.50 -7.99
CA THR A 46 -0.20 -12.74 -6.77
C THR A 46 -0.10 -11.59 -5.79
N GLY A 47 1.08 -10.99 -5.65
CA GLY A 47 1.28 -9.78 -4.85
C GLY A 47 0.43 -8.62 -5.35
N LEU A 48 0.50 -8.35 -6.66
CA LEU A 48 -0.34 -7.37 -7.33
C LEU A 48 -1.82 -7.64 -7.09
N LEU A 49 -2.33 -8.79 -7.51
CA LEU A 49 -3.76 -9.08 -7.49
C LEU A 49 -4.35 -9.05 -6.06
N GLY A 50 -3.63 -9.58 -5.07
CA GLY A 50 -4.12 -9.54 -3.69
C GLY A 50 -4.08 -8.13 -3.09
N ALA A 51 -3.15 -7.26 -3.50
CA ALA A 51 -3.12 -5.86 -3.07
C ALA A 51 -4.32 -5.05 -3.60
N PHE A 52 -4.95 -5.47 -4.71
CA PHE A 52 -6.16 -4.80 -5.23
C PHE A 52 -7.45 -5.12 -4.45
N GLY A 53 -7.41 -6.04 -3.47
CA GLY A 53 -8.59 -6.44 -2.70
C GLY A 53 -9.38 -5.28 -2.09
N PRO A 54 -8.74 -4.34 -1.36
CA PRO A 54 -9.42 -3.17 -0.80
C PRO A 54 -10.03 -2.25 -1.85
N SER A 55 -9.34 -2.00 -2.97
CA SER A 55 -9.89 -1.17 -4.05
C SER A 55 -11.08 -1.83 -4.73
N LEU A 56 -11.00 -3.14 -5.00
CA LEU A 56 -12.12 -3.87 -5.58
C LEU A 56 -13.33 -3.88 -4.64
N ALA A 57 -13.12 -4.09 -3.34
CA ALA A 57 -14.17 -3.98 -2.34
C ALA A 57 -14.82 -2.58 -2.30
N ALA A 58 -14.02 -1.51 -2.37
CA ALA A 58 -14.53 -0.15 -2.43
C ALA A 58 -15.35 0.11 -3.69
N VAL A 59 -14.88 -0.32 -4.87
CA VAL A 59 -15.63 -0.16 -6.13
C VAL A 59 -16.93 -0.94 -6.09
N ILE A 60 -16.92 -2.21 -5.65
CA ILE A 60 -18.12 -3.05 -5.55
C ILE A 60 -19.15 -2.39 -4.63
N LEU A 61 -18.77 -2.05 -3.39
CA LEU A 61 -19.72 -1.51 -2.42
C LEU A 61 -20.21 -0.11 -2.79
N THR A 62 -19.35 0.72 -3.37
CA THR A 62 -19.75 2.03 -3.87
C THR A 62 -20.72 1.89 -5.05
N GLY A 63 -20.45 0.97 -5.98
CA GLY A 63 -21.35 0.69 -7.10
C GLY A 63 -22.72 0.16 -6.64
N VAL A 64 -22.73 -0.76 -5.69
CA VAL A 64 -23.95 -1.38 -5.15
C VAL A 64 -24.80 -0.39 -4.35
N PHE A 65 -24.18 0.41 -3.47
CA PHE A 65 -24.93 1.27 -2.54
C PHE A 65 -25.10 2.72 -3.00
N GLN A 66 -24.23 3.22 -3.88
CA GLN A 66 -24.20 4.63 -4.29
C GLN A 66 -24.27 4.82 -5.81
N GLY A 67 -24.26 3.72 -6.58
CA GLY A 67 -24.39 3.73 -8.04
C GLY A 67 -23.27 4.48 -8.77
N LYS A 68 -23.58 4.92 -10.00
CA LYS A 68 -22.62 5.62 -10.88
C LYS A 68 -22.13 6.93 -10.29
N ALA A 69 -22.99 7.67 -9.59
CA ALA A 69 -22.62 8.93 -8.94
C ALA A 69 -21.58 8.72 -7.83
N GLY A 70 -21.74 7.68 -7.01
CA GLY A 70 -20.76 7.31 -5.99
C GLY A 70 -19.40 6.91 -6.60
N LEU A 71 -19.41 6.12 -7.67
CA LEU A 71 -18.16 5.72 -8.36
C LEU A 71 -17.43 6.92 -8.97
N SER A 72 -18.15 7.84 -9.59
CA SER A 72 -17.58 9.09 -10.10
C SER A 72 -16.97 9.93 -8.98
N SER A 73 -17.65 10.02 -7.82
CA SER A 73 -17.12 10.69 -6.63
C SER A 73 -15.85 10.02 -6.10
N LEU A 74 -15.80 8.69 -6.08
CA LEU A 74 -14.65 7.91 -5.63
C LEU A 74 -13.42 8.18 -6.50
N ILE A 75 -13.57 8.10 -7.83
CA ILE A 75 -12.49 8.36 -8.79
C ILE A 75 -12.09 9.84 -8.77
N GLY A 76 -13.06 10.76 -8.69
CA GLY A 76 -12.81 12.20 -8.67
C GLY A 76 -11.89 12.63 -7.51
N ARG A 77 -11.99 11.97 -6.35
CA ARG A 77 -11.09 12.22 -5.21
C ARG A 77 -9.64 11.81 -5.48
N MET A 78 -9.41 10.82 -6.34
CA MET A 78 -8.06 10.39 -6.71
C MET A 78 -7.37 11.35 -7.69
N LEU A 79 -8.17 12.15 -8.41
CA LEU A 79 -7.67 13.12 -9.39
C LEU A 79 -7.42 14.51 -8.79
N MET A 80 -7.51 14.64 -7.47
CA MET A 80 -7.19 15.87 -6.76
C MET A 80 -5.67 16.06 -6.68
N TRP A 81 -5.10 16.69 -7.70
CA TRP A 81 -3.67 17.01 -7.74
C TRP A 81 -3.37 18.44 -7.30
N ARG A 82 -4.32 19.38 -7.34
CA ARG A 82 -4.07 20.79 -7.00
C ARG A 82 -4.05 21.00 -5.48
N VAL A 83 -2.95 20.64 -4.84
CA VAL A 83 -2.68 20.90 -3.42
C VAL A 83 -1.54 21.91 -3.24
N GLY A 84 -1.46 22.56 -2.08
CA GLY A 84 -0.40 23.54 -1.82
C GLY A 84 1.00 22.95 -1.93
N ILE A 85 1.98 23.73 -2.44
CA ILE A 85 3.36 23.28 -2.70
C ILE A 85 4.04 22.64 -1.48
N GLN A 86 3.71 23.13 -0.28
CA GLN A 86 4.17 22.60 1.01
C GLN A 86 3.93 21.09 1.17
N TRP A 87 2.84 20.56 0.63
CA TRP A 87 2.52 19.12 0.72
C TRP A 87 3.40 18.28 -0.20
N TYR A 88 3.77 18.80 -1.38
CA TYR A 88 4.72 18.14 -2.26
C TYR A 88 6.12 18.11 -1.63
N VAL A 89 6.56 19.25 -1.09
CA VAL A 89 7.83 19.35 -0.37
C VAL A 89 7.86 18.37 0.80
N PHE A 90 6.77 18.31 1.59
CA PHE A 90 6.65 17.38 2.70
C PHE A 90 6.76 15.92 2.24
N VAL A 91 5.97 15.48 1.25
CA VAL A 91 5.98 14.08 0.80
C VAL A 91 7.33 13.66 0.18
N LEU A 92 8.04 14.58 -0.48
CA LEU A 92 9.34 14.31 -1.09
C LEU A 92 10.48 14.30 -0.06
N LEU A 93 10.49 15.24 0.90
CA LEU A 93 11.60 15.39 1.84
C LEU A 93 11.42 14.57 3.12
N TRP A 94 10.19 14.32 3.56
CA TRP A 94 9.92 13.64 4.82
C TRP A 94 10.53 12.24 4.91
N PRO A 95 10.44 11.36 3.89
CA PRO A 95 11.13 10.07 3.92
C PRO A 95 12.64 10.21 4.03
N ALA A 96 13.23 11.19 3.32
CA ALA A 96 14.67 11.45 3.39
C ALA A 96 15.10 11.90 4.80
N VAL A 97 14.33 12.79 5.43
CA VAL A 97 14.55 13.23 6.82
C VAL A 97 14.49 12.03 7.78
N LEU A 98 13.47 11.18 7.67
CA LEU A 98 13.35 9.98 8.51
C LEU A 98 14.52 9.00 8.30
N SER A 99 14.94 8.78 7.06
CA SER A 99 16.10 7.92 6.75
C SER A 99 17.38 8.47 7.38
N LEU A 100 17.64 9.77 7.23
CA LEU A 100 18.83 10.41 7.81
C LEU A 100 18.81 10.39 9.34
N MET A 101 17.66 10.62 9.96
CA MET A 101 17.52 10.48 11.42
C MET A 101 17.78 9.05 11.88
N THR A 102 17.25 8.05 11.16
CA THR A 102 17.49 6.63 11.45
C THR A 102 18.97 6.30 11.36
N SER A 103 19.65 6.76 10.32
CA SER A 103 21.09 6.61 10.16
C SER A 103 21.89 7.28 11.27
N ALA A 104 21.53 8.52 11.65
CA ALA A 104 22.18 9.24 12.72
C ALA A 104 22.06 8.50 14.06
N ILE A 105 20.84 8.04 14.39
CA ILE A 105 20.60 7.22 15.58
C ILE A 105 21.44 5.93 15.50
N SER A 106 21.47 5.24 14.37
CA SER A 106 22.25 4.02 14.20
C SER A 106 23.75 4.25 14.48
N ILE A 107 24.32 5.33 13.94
CA ILE A 107 25.73 5.71 14.20
C ILE A 107 25.96 5.98 15.69
N LEU A 108 25.05 6.69 16.37
CA LEU A 108 25.16 6.97 17.81
C LEU A 108 25.22 5.69 18.65
N PHE A 109 24.60 4.61 18.19
CA PHE A 109 24.64 3.29 18.84
C PHE A 109 25.74 2.36 18.28
N GLY A 110 26.75 2.90 17.58
CA GLY A 110 27.89 2.14 17.05
C GLY A 110 27.62 1.42 15.72
N GLY A 111 26.53 1.76 15.03
CA GLY A 111 26.23 1.27 13.69
C GLY A 111 27.14 1.87 12.62
N PRO A 112 27.17 1.27 11.42
CA PRO A 112 28.00 1.74 10.32
C PRO A 112 27.52 3.08 9.77
N THR A 113 28.45 3.89 9.27
CA THR A 113 28.11 5.13 8.54
C THR A 113 27.42 4.80 7.21
N PRO A 114 26.39 5.56 6.79
CA PRO A 114 25.75 5.37 5.50
C PRO A 114 26.74 5.48 4.34
N ASP A 115 26.73 4.47 3.48
CA ASP A 115 27.46 4.51 2.21
C ASP A 115 26.56 5.14 1.14
N PHE A 116 26.80 6.42 0.87
CA PHE A 116 26.09 7.15 -0.18
C PHE A 116 26.59 6.82 -1.59
N ALA A 117 27.77 6.20 -1.74
CA ALA A 117 28.28 5.75 -3.03
C ALA A 117 27.61 4.45 -3.47
N ASN A 118 27.19 3.60 -2.52
CA ASN A 118 26.46 2.37 -2.78
C ASN A 118 25.08 2.35 -2.11
N PRO A 119 24.13 3.20 -2.54
CA PRO A 119 22.83 3.28 -1.90
C PRO A 119 22.05 1.96 -2.05
N PRO A 120 21.21 1.59 -1.06
CA PRO A 120 20.49 0.31 -1.05
C PRO A 120 19.65 0.04 -2.30
N ILE A 121 19.18 1.09 -2.98
CA ILE A 121 18.37 0.97 -4.20
C ILE A 121 19.10 0.22 -5.33
N LEU A 122 20.44 0.27 -5.38
CA LEU A 122 21.24 -0.48 -6.37
C LEU A 122 21.21 -2.00 -6.14
N ARG A 123 20.82 -2.44 -4.95
CA ARG A 123 20.79 -3.86 -4.55
C ARG A 123 19.38 -4.40 -4.35
N ILE A 124 18.48 -3.54 -3.87
CA ILE A 124 17.11 -3.93 -3.51
C ILE A 124 16.18 -3.87 -4.73
N TYR A 125 16.42 -2.95 -5.67
CA TYR A 125 15.54 -2.79 -6.81
C TYR A 125 15.88 -3.82 -7.89
N PRO A 126 14.89 -4.56 -8.43
CA PRO A 126 15.12 -5.66 -9.38
C PRO A 126 15.36 -5.14 -10.81
N LEU A 127 16.37 -4.28 -10.97
CA LEU A 127 16.85 -3.80 -12.26
C LEU A 127 18.23 -4.42 -12.56
N PRO A 128 18.54 -4.72 -13.84
CA PRO A 128 19.90 -5.11 -14.23
C PRO A 128 20.91 -4.04 -13.79
N SER A 129 22.10 -4.46 -13.37
CA SER A 129 23.17 -3.54 -12.94
C SER A 129 23.49 -2.49 -14.02
N GLU A 130 23.42 -2.88 -15.29
CA GLU A 130 23.63 -2.00 -16.44
C GLU A 130 22.58 -0.88 -16.55
N ALA A 131 21.36 -1.11 -16.07
CA ALA A 131 20.32 -0.07 -16.07
C ALA A 131 20.72 1.11 -15.18
N PHE A 132 21.49 0.88 -14.12
CA PHE A 132 21.98 1.94 -13.22
C PHE A 132 23.14 2.76 -13.82
N ALA A 133 23.74 2.32 -14.93
CA ALA A 133 24.84 3.04 -15.59
C ALA A 133 24.42 4.41 -16.13
N VAL A 134 23.12 4.59 -16.43
CA VAL A 134 22.55 5.89 -16.85
C VAL A 134 22.42 6.89 -15.69
N GLY A 135 22.74 6.46 -14.46
CA GLY A 135 22.64 7.26 -13.23
C GLY A 135 21.27 7.15 -12.55
N LEU A 136 21.24 7.43 -11.25
CA LEU A 136 20.01 7.32 -10.44
C LEU A 136 18.99 8.40 -10.77
N LEU A 137 19.44 9.63 -11.06
CA LEU A 137 18.54 10.77 -11.25
C LEU A 137 17.59 10.58 -12.46
N PRO A 138 18.05 10.12 -13.64
CA PRO A 138 17.16 9.81 -14.77
C PRO A 138 16.24 8.61 -14.53
N LEU A 139 16.62 7.69 -13.63
CA LEU A 139 15.82 6.51 -13.27
C LEU A 139 14.69 6.82 -12.30
N LEU A 140 14.79 7.90 -11.50
CA LEU A 140 13.78 8.22 -10.48
C LEU A 140 12.35 8.30 -11.03
N PRO A 141 12.07 8.97 -12.17
CA PRO A 141 10.71 8.99 -12.72
C PRO A 141 10.22 7.60 -13.12
N PHE A 142 11.08 6.78 -13.72
CA PHE A 142 10.74 5.41 -14.09
C PHE A 142 10.43 4.55 -12.87
N VAL A 143 11.32 4.58 -11.86
CA VAL A 143 11.14 3.86 -10.59
C VAL A 143 9.86 4.32 -9.90
N PHE A 144 9.60 5.64 -9.88
CA PHE A 144 8.39 6.21 -9.29
C PHE A 144 7.14 5.71 -10.01
N LEU A 145 7.08 5.76 -11.35
CA LEU A 145 5.93 5.29 -12.12
C LEU A 145 5.75 3.77 -11.98
N GLN A 146 6.83 3.00 -12.04
CA GLN A 146 6.77 1.56 -11.80
C GLN A 146 6.21 1.27 -10.41
N GLN A 147 6.69 1.94 -9.36
CA GLN A 147 6.15 1.74 -8.01
C GLN A 147 4.68 2.19 -7.95
N MET A 148 4.33 3.31 -8.56
CA MET A 148 2.95 3.80 -8.56
C MET A 148 1.97 2.80 -9.21
N PHE A 149 2.32 2.17 -10.33
CA PHE A 149 1.41 1.30 -11.09
C PHE A 149 1.58 -0.20 -10.81
N ILE A 150 2.79 -0.65 -10.52
CA ILE A 150 3.18 -2.06 -10.39
C ILE A 150 3.43 -2.44 -8.93
N SER A 151 3.46 -1.50 -8.00
CA SER A 151 3.47 -1.82 -6.56
C SER A 151 2.10 -1.60 -5.92
N SER A 152 1.93 -2.18 -4.72
CA SER A 152 0.69 -2.19 -3.93
C SER A 152 -0.03 -0.82 -3.70
N PRO A 153 0.62 0.36 -3.65
CA PRO A 153 -0.02 1.61 -3.25
C PRO A 153 -1.26 1.96 -4.08
N MET A 154 -1.21 1.92 -5.41
CA MET A 154 -2.40 2.29 -6.20
C MET A 154 -3.53 1.25 -6.07
N GLY A 155 -3.18 -0.02 -5.87
CA GLY A 155 -4.13 -1.11 -5.65
C GLY A 155 -4.84 -1.06 -4.29
N GLU A 156 -4.23 -0.43 -3.28
CA GLU A 156 -4.79 -0.38 -1.92
C GLU A 156 -5.42 0.97 -1.58
N GLU A 157 -4.84 2.06 -2.06
CA GLU A 157 -5.16 3.42 -1.59
C GLU A 157 -6.59 3.86 -1.94
N ILE A 158 -7.20 3.34 -3.02
CA ILE A 158 -8.62 3.62 -3.34
C ILE A 158 -9.52 3.07 -2.25
N GLY A 159 -9.24 1.85 -1.77
CA GLY A 159 -9.98 1.23 -0.68
C GLY A 159 -9.81 1.99 0.63
N TRP A 160 -8.57 2.23 1.03
CA TRP A 160 -8.29 2.79 2.35
C TRP A 160 -8.61 4.28 2.45
N ARG A 161 -8.11 5.11 1.52
CA ARG A 161 -8.33 6.56 1.54
C ARG A 161 -9.61 6.98 0.85
N GLY A 162 -10.04 6.25 -0.17
CA GLY A 162 -11.25 6.59 -0.94
C GLY A 162 -12.54 6.17 -0.23
N TYR A 163 -12.54 5.03 0.47
CA TYR A 163 -13.75 4.46 1.07
C TYR A 163 -13.68 4.35 2.60
N ALA A 164 -12.69 3.65 3.15
CA ALA A 164 -12.64 3.30 4.56
C ALA A 164 -12.43 4.51 5.48
N LEU A 165 -11.45 5.36 5.15
CA LEU A 165 -11.10 6.53 5.96
C LEU A 165 -12.25 7.54 6.04
N PRO A 166 -12.87 7.99 4.92
CA PRO A 166 -14.03 8.88 4.99
C PRO A 166 -15.21 8.25 5.72
N GLY A 167 -15.45 6.94 5.53
CA GLY A 167 -16.50 6.21 6.23
C GLY A 167 -16.30 6.21 7.75
N LEU A 168 -15.07 5.96 8.23
CA LEU A 168 -14.73 6.01 9.66
C LEU A 168 -14.87 7.43 10.22
N GLN A 169 -14.42 8.45 9.48
CA GLN A 169 -14.47 9.86 9.90
C GLN A 169 -15.90 10.41 10.03
N LYS A 170 -16.92 9.77 9.44
CA LYS A 170 -18.33 10.14 9.67
C LYS A 170 -18.78 9.94 11.12
N THR A 171 -18.13 9.04 11.87
CA THR A 171 -18.54 8.67 13.24
C THR A 171 -17.40 8.72 14.26
N ARG A 172 -16.17 8.99 13.82
CA ARG A 172 -14.96 8.98 14.63
C ARG A 172 -14.13 10.24 14.32
N SER A 173 -13.29 10.65 15.27
CA SER A 173 -12.27 11.68 15.00
C SER A 173 -11.23 11.17 13.99
N ALA A 174 -10.51 12.10 13.35
CA ALA A 174 -9.44 11.76 12.41
C ALA A 174 -8.38 10.84 13.05
N LEU A 175 -7.97 11.13 14.29
CA LEU A 175 -7.00 10.31 15.03
C LEU A 175 -7.52 8.89 15.25
N SER A 176 -8.75 8.74 15.75
CA SER A 176 -9.32 7.43 16.00
C SER A 176 -9.51 6.63 14.70
N ALA A 177 -9.92 7.28 13.61
CA ALA A 177 -10.03 6.63 12.31
C ALA A 177 -8.66 6.14 11.80
N SER A 178 -7.62 6.97 11.91
CA SER A 178 -6.25 6.61 11.53
C SER A 178 -5.67 5.46 12.36
N VAL A 179 -5.91 5.44 13.68
CA VAL A 179 -5.46 4.34 14.56
C VAL A 179 -6.15 3.03 14.20
N ILE A 180 -7.47 3.06 13.98
CA ILE A 180 -8.22 1.86 13.56
C ILE A 180 -7.67 1.32 12.25
N LEU A 181 -7.49 2.19 11.25
CA LEU A 181 -6.91 1.77 9.98
C LEU A 181 -5.50 1.23 10.15
N GLY A 182 -4.64 1.87 10.95
CA GLY A 182 -3.29 1.38 11.22
C GLY A 182 -3.27 -0.04 11.80
N ILE A 183 -4.16 -0.34 12.76
CA ILE A 183 -4.29 -1.68 13.33
C ILE A 183 -4.78 -2.69 12.29
N VAL A 184 -5.79 -2.32 11.49
CA VAL A 184 -6.37 -3.20 10.47
C VAL A 184 -5.36 -3.48 9.34
N LEU A 185 -4.67 -2.45 8.86
CA LEU A 185 -3.62 -2.53 7.85
C LEU A 185 -2.47 -3.40 8.32
N ASN A 186 -2.02 -3.22 9.58
CA ASN A 186 -0.99 -4.07 10.16
C ASN A 186 -1.39 -5.55 10.11
N ARG A 187 -2.66 -5.88 10.40
CA ARG A 187 -3.15 -7.26 10.33
C ARG A 187 -3.20 -7.82 8.90
N LEU A 188 -3.56 -7.01 7.90
CA LEU A 188 -3.52 -7.42 6.50
C LEU A 188 -2.09 -7.66 6.01
N GLN A 189 -1.18 -6.75 6.34
CA GLN A 189 0.22 -6.79 5.89
C GLN A 189 1.05 -7.85 6.63
N TRP A 190 0.76 -8.14 7.89
CA TRP A 190 1.51 -9.10 8.71
C TRP A 190 1.48 -10.53 8.14
N GLU A 191 0.38 -10.95 7.54
CA GLU A 191 0.27 -12.29 6.92
C GLU A 191 1.01 -12.37 5.56
N TYR A 192 1.07 -11.27 4.81
CA TYR A 192 1.79 -11.19 3.54
C TYR A 192 3.31 -11.01 3.73
N GLY A 193 3.73 -10.21 4.72
CA GLY A 193 5.14 -9.94 5.01
C GLY A 193 5.94 -11.17 5.42
N LYS A 194 5.33 -12.15 6.09
CA LYS A 194 5.98 -13.43 6.41
C LYS A 194 6.34 -14.25 5.18
N GLN A 195 5.53 -14.19 4.12
CA GLN A 195 5.80 -14.93 2.88
C GLN A 195 6.99 -14.33 2.14
N ILE A 196 7.04 -13.01 1.95
CA ILE A 196 8.17 -12.35 1.27
C ILE A 196 9.49 -12.61 1.99
N VAL A 197 9.52 -12.55 3.33
CA VAL A 197 10.73 -12.85 4.11
C VAL A 197 11.15 -14.33 3.96
N SER A 198 10.22 -15.24 3.70
CA SER A 198 10.53 -16.65 3.45
C SER A 198 11.12 -16.93 2.06
N TYR A 199 10.91 -16.04 1.08
CA TYR A 199 11.51 -16.11 -0.26
C TYR A 199 12.96 -15.56 -0.32
N ILE A 200 13.45 -14.92 0.73
CA ILE A 200 14.79 -14.30 0.81
C ILE A 200 15.79 -15.19 1.59
N LYS A 201 15.44 -16.45 1.87
CA LYS A 201 16.38 -17.43 2.44
C LYS A 201 16.87 -18.43 1.40
#